data_AF-A0A1I5TI15-F1
#
_entry.id   AF-A0A1I5TI15-F1
#
_cell.length_a   1.000
_cell.length_b   1.000
_cell.length_c   1.000
_cell.angle_alpha   90.00
_cell.angle_beta   90.00
_cell.angle_gamma   90.00
#
_symmetry.space_group_name_H-M   'P 1'
#
loop_
_entity.id
_entity.type
_entity.pdbx_description
1 polymer ?
#
loop_
_entity_poly.entity_id
_entity_poly.type
_entity_poly.pdbx_seq_one_letter_code
_entity_poly.pdbx_strand_id
1 'polypeptide(L)'
;MFGMFGANRFAEGPARRAALAAGVALALPTAAFAQDDSAAMIEAALSAALPQLRDGATVSDLEGNVLREGDNGYTCFPPPSEIAGAMCMDGEWLRWMDAWMNGTPFTANSVGIAYMLAGDSPQGGASNIDPAAQEPTADNDWVVEGPHLMVIVPNAEDLASLPKTPQVAGPYVMWADTPYAHVMVPVDARGPQREVPE
;
A
#
# COMPACT_ATOMS: atom_id res chain seq x y z
N MET A 1 72.94 25.83 -65.66
CA MET A 1 72.59 24.83 -66.69
C MET A 1 73.30 23.54 -66.32
N PHE A 2 72.60 22.40 -66.34
CA PHE A 2 72.96 21.08 -65.77
C PHE A 2 72.94 21.02 -64.23
N GLY A 3 72.36 20.03 -63.56
CA GLY A 3 71.71 18.80 -64.01
C GLY A 3 71.44 17.91 -62.79
N MET A 4 70.21 17.43 -62.67
CA MET A 4 69.84 16.01 -62.59
C MET A 4 70.45 15.09 -61.49
N PHE A 5 69.52 14.47 -60.75
CA PHE A 5 69.52 13.17 -60.04
C PHE A 5 70.54 12.89 -58.90
N GLY A 6 69.99 12.42 -57.77
CA GLY A 6 70.74 11.71 -56.72
C GLY A 6 69.85 11.28 -55.56
N ALA A 7 69.70 9.97 -55.38
CA ALA A 7 68.92 9.35 -54.30
C ALA A 7 69.76 9.10 -53.03
N ASN A 8 69.02 8.81 -51.95
CA ASN A 8 69.35 8.06 -50.74
C ASN A 8 69.83 8.75 -49.44
N ARG A 9 68.94 8.57 -48.44
CA ARG A 9 69.14 8.23 -47.01
C ARG A 9 69.65 9.28 -46.02
N PHE A 10 68.90 9.30 -44.91
CA PHE A 10 69.30 9.28 -43.49
C PHE A 10 68.68 10.39 -42.62
N ALA A 11 68.22 9.92 -41.45
CA ALA A 11 68.20 10.56 -40.14
C ALA A 11 67.08 11.57 -39.78
N GLU A 12 66.22 11.07 -38.86
CA GLU A 12 65.97 11.60 -37.51
C GLU A 12 65.50 13.06 -37.33
N GLY A 13 64.32 13.21 -36.72
CA GLY A 13 63.92 14.42 -36.02
C GLY A 13 62.46 14.41 -35.54
N PRO A 14 62.13 14.97 -34.36
CA PRO A 14 61.23 14.31 -33.42
C PRO A 14 59.78 14.83 -33.38
N ALA A 15 58.90 13.90 -32.98
CA ALA A 15 57.69 14.05 -32.15
C ALA A 15 57.04 15.44 -32.04
N ARG A 16 55.78 15.53 -32.50
CA ARG A 16 54.74 16.36 -31.86
C ARG A 16 53.32 15.84 -32.16
N ARG A 17 52.84 15.04 -31.19
CA ARG A 17 51.50 15.04 -30.58
C ARG A 17 50.28 15.40 -31.45
N ALA A 18 49.44 14.40 -31.70
CA ALA A 18 47.98 14.54 -31.58
C ALA A 18 47.38 13.16 -31.28
N ALA A 19 47.31 12.80 -29.99
CA ALA A 19 46.49 11.67 -29.58
C ALA A 19 45.02 12.12 -29.62
N LEU A 20 44.26 11.63 -30.59
CA LEU A 20 42.80 11.70 -30.53
C LEU A 20 42.35 10.77 -29.39
N ALA A 21 42.04 11.34 -28.23
CA ALA A 21 41.25 10.64 -27.22
C ALA A 21 39.79 10.66 -27.70
N ALA A 22 39.35 9.54 -28.30
CA ALA A 22 37.94 9.29 -28.54
C ALA A 22 37.26 9.08 -27.18
N GLY A 23 36.69 10.15 -26.63
CA GLY A 23 35.83 10.08 -25.45
C GLY A 23 34.56 9.33 -25.80
N VAL A 24 34.49 8.05 -25.44
CA VAL A 24 33.22 7.30 -25.42
C VAL A 24 32.43 7.85 -24.24
N ALA A 25 31.50 8.75 -24.52
CA ALA A 25 30.47 9.12 -23.56
C ALA A 25 29.53 7.92 -23.37
N LEU A 26 29.74 7.14 -22.30
CA LEU A 26 28.74 6.20 -21.83
C LEU A 26 27.51 7.00 -21.37
N ALA A 27 26.49 7.06 -22.22
CA ALA A 27 25.16 7.44 -21.81
C ALA A 27 24.63 6.32 -20.89
N LEU A 28 24.60 6.57 -19.59
CA LEU A 28 23.89 5.73 -18.63
C LEU A 28 22.39 5.85 -18.93
N PRO A 29 21.65 4.74 -19.15
CA PRO A 29 20.21 4.80 -19.22
C PRO A 29 19.68 5.21 -17.85
N THR A 30 19.03 6.37 -17.77
CA THR A 30 18.33 6.84 -16.57
C THR A 30 17.15 5.90 -16.29
N ALA A 31 17.18 5.23 -15.14
CA ALA A 31 16.08 4.43 -14.60
C ALA A 31 14.93 5.34 -14.08
N ALA A 32 14.39 6.19 -14.96
CA ALA A 32 13.39 7.20 -14.60
C ALA A 32 11.95 6.67 -14.53
N PHE A 33 11.73 5.36 -14.73
CA PHE A 33 10.39 4.77 -14.81
C PHE A 33 9.92 4.06 -13.53
N ALA A 34 10.80 3.78 -12.56
CA ALA A 34 10.43 3.08 -11.33
C ALA A 34 10.10 4.02 -10.16
N GLN A 35 10.53 5.29 -10.23
CA GLN A 35 10.39 6.24 -9.12
C GLN A 35 9.02 6.92 -9.06
N ASP A 36 8.33 7.03 -10.20
CA ASP A 36 7.02 7.69 -10.30
C ASP A 36 5.90 6.81 -9.71
N ASP A 37 5.97 5.49 -9.95
CA ASP A 37 5.00 4.52 -9.43
C ASP A 37 5.05 4.41 -7.89
N SER A 38 6.24 4.35 -7.29
CA SER A 38 6.38 4.29 -5.83
C SER A 38 5.81 5.54 -5.14
N ALA A 39 5.97 6.73 -5.71
CA ALA A 39 5.45 7.96 -5.11
C ALA A 39 3.92 7.98 -5.11
N ALA A 40 3.30 7.55 -6.22
CA ALA A 40 1.84 7.44 -6.31
C ALA A 40 1.28 6.39 -5.33
N MET A 41 1.96 5.24 -5.18
CA MET A 41 1.59 4.20 -4.21
C MET A 41 1.70 4.72 -2.77
N ILE A 42 2.74 5.49 -2.45
CA ILE A 42 2.90 6.10 -1.13
C ILE A 42 1.75 7.04 -0.82
N GLU A 43 1.41 7.95 -1.74
CA GLU A 43 0.29 8.87 -1.53
C GLU A 43 -1.06 8.14 -1.40
N ALA A 44 -1.28 7.11 -2.23
CA ALA A 44 -2.48 6.29 -2.16
C ALA A 44 -2.59 5.58 -0.79
N ALA A 45 -1.50 4.97 -0.31
CA ALA A 45 -1.47 4.31 1.00
C ALA A 45 -1.77 5.28 2.15
N LEU A 46 -1.17 6.48 2.11
CA LEU A 46 -1.32 7.47 3.17
C LEU A 46 -2.69 8.14 3.19
N SER A 47 -3.53 7.97 2.16
CA SER A 47 -4.92 8.43 2.17
C SER A 47 -5.75 7.81 3.31
N ALA A 48 -5.33 6.66 3.82
CA ALA A 48 -5.94 6.01 4.97
C ALA A 48 -5.55 6.62 6.32
N ALA A 49 -4.44 7.34 6.39
CA ALA A 49 -3.85 7.83 7.65
C ALA A 49 -4.45 9.16 8.12
N LEU A 50 -4.51 9.33 9.44
CA LEU A 50 -4.67 10.66 10.04
C LEU A 50 -3.49 11.57 9.66
N PRO A 51 -3.69 12.89 9.49
CA PRO A 51 -2.60 13.80 9.13
C PRO A 51 -1.37 13.70 10.05
N GLN A 52 -1.57 13.46 11.35
CA GLN A 52 -0.49 13.36 12.34
C GLN A 52 0.26 12.02 12.29
N LEU A 53 -0.32 11.00 11.64
CA LEU A 53 0.27 9.66 11.52
C LEU A 53 1.10 9.53 10.23
N ARG A 54 0.78 10.32 9.20
CA ARG A 54 1.34 10.19 7.84
C ARG A 54 2.86 10.22 7.79
N ASP A 55 3.53 11.10 8.53
CA ASP A 55 4.97 11.32 8.38
C ASP A 55 5.81 10.21 9.02
N GLY A 56 5.31 9.59 10.09
CA GLY A 56 6.02 8.53 10.83
C GLY A 56 5.62 7.11 10.44
N ALA A 57 4.65 6.92 9.55
CA ALA A 57 4.17 5.60 9.17
C ALA A 57 5.06 4.95 8.11
N THR A 58 5.37 3.68 8.34
CA THR A 58 5.93 2.81 7.31
C THR A 58 4.91 2.65 6.18
N VAL A 59 5.38 2.59 4.94
CA VAL A 59 4.55 2.32 3.78
C VAL A 59 5.09 1.10 3.08
N SER A 60 4.22 0.11 2.88
CA SER A 60 4.52 -1.14 2.18
C SER A 60 3.51 -1.34 1.06
N ASP A 61 3.94 -1.99 -0.03
CA ASP A 61 2.99 -2.62 -0.94
C ASP A 61 2.43 -3.92 -0.32
N LEU A 62 1.49 -4.55 -1.02
CA LEU A 62 0.83 -5.78 -0.56
C LEU A 62 1.71 -7.02 -0.75
N GLU A 63 2.78 -6.92 -1.55
CA GLU A 63 3.79 -7.95 -1.74
C GLU A 63 4.85 -7.96 -0.61
N GLY A 64 4.82 -6.97 0.28
CA GLY A 64 5.71 -6.84 1.43
C GLY A 64 6.99 -6.04 1.14
N ASN A 65 7.06 -5.33 0.01
CA ASN A 65 8.15 -4.40 -0.25
C ASN A 65 7.89 -3.08 0.47
N VAL A 66 8.86 -2.68 1.30
CA VAL A 66 8.84 -1.39 1.97
C VAL A 66 9.15 -0.28 0.96
N LEU A 67 8.18 0.61 0.75
CA LEU A 67 8.28 1.77 -0.13
C LEU A 67 8.83 2.99 0.63
N ARG A 68 8.55 3.08 1.93
CA ARG A 68 9.08 4.12 2.82
C ARG A 68 9.14 3.62 4.26
N GLU A 69 10.27 3.80 4.91
CA GLU A 69 10.43 3.49 6.33
C GLU A 69 9.73 4.51 7.22
N GLY A 70 9.21 4.05 8.36
CA GLY A 70 8.61 4.86 9.42
C GLY A 70 9.05 4.39 10.81
N ASP A 71 8.62 5.10 11.83
CA ASP A 71 9.04 4.91 13.22
C ASP A 71 7.91 5.03 14.26
N ASN A 72 6.66 5.25 13.83
CA ASN A 72 5.53 5.46 14.74
C ASN A 72 4.70 4.19 15.04
N GLY A 73 5.10 3.04 14.50
CA GLY A 73 4.46 1.74 14.74
C GLY A 73 3.24 1.43 13.87
N TYR A 74 2.92 2.26 12.87
CA TYR A 74 1.90 1.99 11.86
C TYR A 74 2.53 1.66 10.51
N THR A 75 1.86 0.75 9.79
CA THR A 75 2.16 0.42 8.40
C THR A 75 0.95 0.72 7.54
N CYS A 76 1.15 1.52 6.50
CA CYS A 76 0.13 1.87 5.52
C CYS A 76 0.32 1.11 4.22
N PHE A 77 -0.79 0.71 3.61
CA PHE A 77 -0.87 -0.05 2.38
C PHE A 77 -1.75 0.68 1.37
N PRO A 78 -1.36 0.69 0.08
CA PRO A 78 -2.24 1.18 -0.98
C PRO A 78 -3.53 0.33 -1.03
N PRO A 79 -4.62 0.87 -1.61
CA PRO A 79 -5.86 0.12 -1.73
C PRO A 79 -5.64 -1.17 -2.53
N PRO A 80 -6.06 -2.36 -2.03
CA PRO A 80 -6.08 -3.56 -2.84
C PRO A 80 -7.06 -3.38 -3.99
N SER A 81 -6.67 -3.85 -5.19
CA SER A 81 -7.49 -3.68 -6.40
C SER A 81 -8.92 -4.18 -6.17
N GLU A 82 -9.90 -3.29 -6.40
CA GLU A 82 -11.34 -3.59 -6.47
C GLU A 82 -12.04 -4.09 -5.18
N ILE A 83 -11.33 -4.23 -4.05
CA ILE A 83 -11.89 -4.89 -2.85
C ILE A 83 -12.04 -3.93 -1.67
N ALA A 84 -11.00 -3.15 -1.34
CA ALA A 84 -11.03 -2.29 -0.15
C ALA A 84 -10.32 -0.96 -0.40
N GLY A 85 -10.57 -0.01 0.52
CA GLY A 85 -9.80 1.24 0.58
C GLY A 85 -8.33 1.04 0.97
N ALA A 86 -7.56 2.13 0.93
CA ALA A 86 -6.24 2.15 1.55
C ALA A 86 -6.36 1.88 3.05
N MET A 87 -5.34 1.28 3.64
CA MET A 87 -5.35 0.88 5.06
C MET A 87 -4.08 1.35 5.76
N CYS A 88 -4.20 1.81 7.01
CA CYS A 88 -3.06 2.03 7.89
C CYS A 88 -3.28 1.29 9.21
N MET A 89 -2.43 0.31 9.48
CA MET A 89 -2.61 -0.68 10.54
C MET A 89 -1.48 -0.60 11.57
N ASP A 90 -1.82 -0.71 12.84
CA ASP A 90 -0.83 -0.97 13.88
C ASP A 90 -0.35 -2.43 13.87
N GLY A 91 0.60 -2.74 14.74
CA GLY A 91 1.19 -4.09 14.82
C GLY A 91 0.19 -5.20 15.16
N GLU A 92 -0.89 -4.91 15.90
CA GLU A 92 -1.87 -5.93 16.25
C GLU A 92 -2.82 -6.21 15.09
N TRP A 93 -3.20 -5.17 14.34
CA TRP A 93 -3.93 -5.33 13.08
C TRP A 93 -3.13 -6.05 12.02
N LEU A 94 -1.81 -5.86 11.95
CA LEU A 94 -0.96 -6.63 11.03
C LEU A 94 -0.98 -8.13 11.37
N ARG A 95 -0.98 -8.49 12.65
CA ARG A 95 -1.13 -9.89 13.10
C ARG A 95 -2.52 -10.45 12.78
N TRP A 96 -3.55 -9.63 12.97
CA TRP A 96 -4.92 -9.99 12.61
C TRP A 96 -5.04 -10.24 11.10
N MET A 97 -4.45 -9.35 10.29
CA MET A 97 -4.49 -9.44 8.83
C MET A 97 -3.77 -10.70 8.34
N ASP A 98 -2.58 -10.99 8.87
CA ASP A 98 -1.85 -12.23 8.58
C ASP A 98 -2.68 -13.47 8.95
N ALA A 99 -3.32 -13.48 10.12
CA ALA A 99 -4.15 -14.60 10.54
C ALA A 99 -5.35 -14.81 9.62
N TRP A 100 -6.06 -13.73 9.28
CA TRP A 100 -7.21 -13.74 8.36
C TRP A 100 -6.82 -14.21 6.96
N MET A 101 -5.77 -13.64 6.35
CA MET A 101 -5.31 -14.03 5.01
C MET A 101 -4.88 -15.50 4.94
N ASN A 102 -4.31 -16.03 6.02
CA ASN A 102 -3.90 -17.43 6.11
C ASN A 102 -5.00 -18.38 6.62
N GLY A 103 -6.19 -17.87 6.95
CA GLY A 103 -7.29 -18.67 7.48
C GLY A 103 -6.98 -19.33 8.83
N THR A 104 -6.16 -18.69 9.66
CA THR A 104 -5.71 -19.22 10.96
C THR A 104 -6.40 -18.53 12.14
N PRO A 105 -6.60 -19.21 13.27
CA PRO A 105 -7.20 -18.58 14.45
C PRO A 105 -6.41 -17.36 14.91
N PHE A 106 -7.11 -16.28 15.21
CA PHE A 106 -6.55 -15.07 15.80
C PHE A 106 -6.97 -14.93 17.26
N THR A 107 -6.07 -14.38 18.09
CA THR A 107 -6.38 -13.95 19.45
C THR A 107 -5.59 -12.68 19.73
N ALA A 108 -6.31 -11.63 20.10
CA ALA A 108 -5.74 -10.33 20.35
C ALA A 108 -4.95 -10.31 21.66
N ASN A 109 -3.72 -9.79 21.62
CA ASN A 109 -2.86 -9.58 22.78
C ASN A 109 -3.11 -8.20 23.41
N SER A 110 -3.57 -7.25 22.63
CA SER A 110 -3.83 -5.86 23.02
C SER A 110 -5.00 -5.30 22.21
N VAL A 111 -5.40 -4.07 22.54
CA VAL A 111 -6.21 -3.28 21.61
C VAL A 111 -5.39 -3.01 20.35
N GLY A 112 -6.01 -3.18 19.19
CA GLY A 112 -5.44 -2.84 17.88
C GLY A 112 -6.28 -1.79 17.19
N ILE A 113 -5.64 -0.80 16.56
CA ILE A 113 -6.27 0.26 15.77
C ILE A 113 -5.79 0.23 14.33
N ALA A 114 -6.75 0.29 13.41
CA ALA A 114 -6.50 0.50 11.98
C ALA A 114 -7.36 1.66 11.46
N TYR A 115 -6.86 2.33 10.44
CA TYR A 115 -7.52 3.46 9.79
C TYR A 115 -7.76 3.17 8.32
N MET A 116 -8.94 3.53 7.83
CA MET A 116 -9.33 3.54 6.41
C MET A 116 -10.05 4.86 6.12
N LEU A 117 -9.34 5.98 6.31
CA LEU A 117 -9.94 7.31 6.26
C LEU A 117 -10.28 7.81 4.85
N ALA A 118 -9.83 7.12 3.80
CA ALA A 118 -10.33 7.34 2.45
C ALA A 118 -11.70 6.66 2.21
N GLY A 119 -12.11 5.77 3.11
CA GLY A 119 -13.24 4.86 2.91
C GLY A 119 -12.94 3.76 1.89
N ASP A 120 -13.91 2.88 1.70
CA ASP A 120 -13.85 1.88 0.65
C ASP A 120 -13.98 2.51 -0.74
N SER A 121 -13.43 1.84 -1.74
CA SER A 121 -13.71 2.21 -3.13
C SER A 121 -15.20 1.96 -3.43
N PRO A 122 -15.80 2.70 -4.38
CA PRO A 122 -17.22 2.50 -4.72
C PRO A 122 -17.56 1.07 -5.20
N GLN A 123 -16.58 0.32 -5.70
CA GLN A 123 -16.71 -1.06 -6.15
C GLN A 123 -16.33 -2.09 -5.07
N GLY A 124 -15.68 -1.65 -4.00
CA GLY A 124 -15.18 -2.51 -2.94
C GLY A 124 -16.23 -2.86 -1.90
N GLY A 125 -15.79 -2.86 -0.65
CA GLY A 125 -16.57 -3.26 0.51
C GLY A 125 -16.28 -4.70 0.93
N ALA A 126 -16.99 -5.15 1.95
CA ALA A 126 -16.87 -6.49 2.49
C ALA A 126 -18.23 -7.00 2.95
N SER A 127 -18.37 -8.33 3.05
CA SER A 127 -19.49 -8.91 3.79
C SER A 127 -19.33 -8.57 5.28
N ASN A 128 -20.40 -8.08 5.91
CA ASN A 128 -20.39 -7.86 7.35
C ASN A 128 -20.40 -9.16 8.19
N ILE A 129 -20.80 -10.28 7.59
CA ILE A 129 -21.06 -11.54 8.31
C ILE A 129 -20.13 -12.70 7.91
N ASP A 130 -19.55 -12.67 6.70
CA ASP A 130 -18.67 -13.72 6.19
C ASP A 130 -17.28 -13.17 5.84
N PRO A 131 -16.24 -13.45 6.65
CA PRO A 131 -14.88 -12.98 6.38
C PRO A 131 -14.24 -13.62 5.14
N ALA A 132 -14.84 -14.66 4.55
CA ALA A 132 -14.35 -15.31 3.35
C ALA A 132 -15.08 -14.87 2.06
N ALA A 133 -16.14 -14.06 2.18
CA ALA A 133 -16.89 -13.59 1.02
C ALA A 133 -16.05 -12.62 0.17
N GLN A 134 -16.07 -12.83 -1.15
CA GLN A 134 -15.28 -12.05 -2.12
C GLN A 134 -16.14 -11.10 -2.96
N GLU A 135 -17.45 -11.30 -2.97
CA GLU A 135 -18.40 -10.55 -3.79
C GLU A 135 -19.72 -10.31 -3.04
N PRO A 136 -20.45 -9.23 -3.38
CA PRO A 136 -21.76 -8.96 -2.78
C PRO A 136 -22.79 -10.02 -3.16
N THR A 137 -23.57 -10.45 -2.17
CA THR A 137 -24.77 -11.26 -2.36
C THR A 137 -25.93 -10.65 -1.59
N ALA A 138 -27.16 -11.07 -1.89
CA ALA A 138 -28.35 -10.50 -1.24
C ALA A 138 -28.44 -10.85 0.26
N ASP A 139 -27.64 -11.82 0.72
CA ASP A 139 -27.70 -12.41 2.04
C ASP A 139 -26.41 -12.27 2.85
N ASN A 140 -25.37 -11.61 2.33
CA ASN A 140 -24.08 -11.48 3.03
C ASN A 140 -23.84 -10.10 3.66
N ASP A 141 -24.87 -9.25 3.79
CA ASP A 141 -24.76 -7.91 4.38
C ASP A 141 -23.56 -7.12 3.83
N TRP A 142 -23.40 -7.12 2.51
CA TRP A 142 -22.31 -6.38 1.87
C TRP A 142 -22.40 -4.89 2.22
N VAL A 143 -21.29 -4.34 2.70
CA VAL A 143 -21.19 -2.93 3.08
C VAL A 143 -19.99 -2.31 2.38
N VAL A 144 -20.24 -1.16 1.74
CA VAL A 144 -19.21 -0.23 1.28
C VAL A 144 -19.12 0.86 2.34
N GLU A 145 -18.07 0.84 3.16
CA GLU A 145 -17.93 1.73 4.29
C GLU A 145 -17.32 3.08 3.86
N GLY A 146 -17.75 4.16 4.52
CA GLY A 146 -17.12 5.48 4.36
C GLY A 146 -15.79 5.56 5.11
N PRO A 147 -15.24 6.76 5.33
CA PRO A 147 -14.13 6.95 6.26
C PRO A 147 -14.43 6.34 7.63
N HIS A 148 -13.55 5.45 8.08
CA HIS A 148 -13.72 4.75 9.34
C HIS A 148 -12.38 4.36 9.98
N LEU A 149 -12.43 4.02 11.27
CA LEU A 149 -11.38 3.25 11.93
C LEU A 149 -11.93 1.89 12.36
N MET A 150 -11.03 0.94 12.56
CA MET A 150 -11.35 -0.40 13.01
C MET A 150 -10.61 -0.71 14.30
N VAL A 151 -11.31 -1.35 15.24
CA VAL A 151 -10.80 -1.62 16.59
C VAL A 151 -10.90 -3.10 16.91
N ILE A 152 -9.75 -3.70 17.22
CA ILE A 152 -9.67 -5.03 17.81
C ILE A 152 -9.59 -4.87 19.33
N VAL A 153 -10.28 -5.72 20.07
CA VAL A 153 -10.18 -5.81 21.53
C VAL A 153 -9.76 -7.21 21.97
N PRO A 154 -8.99 -7.35 23.08
CA PRO A 154 -8.60 -8.66 23.60
C PRO A 154 -9.76 -9.57 24.02
N ASN A 155 -10.85 -8.98 24.51
CA ASN A 155 -12.01 -9.71 25.00
C ASN A 155 -13.25 -9.42 24.15
N ALA A 156 -13.67 -10.40 23.35
CA ALA A 156 -14.84 -10.27 22.49
C ALA A 156 -16.14 -10.02 23.27
N GLU A 157 -16.23 -10.45 24.54
CA GLU A 157 -17.41 -10.19 25.38
C GLU A 157 -17.65 -8.69 25.62
N ASP A 158 -16.59 -7.87 25.57
CA ASP A 158 -16.69 -6.42 25.73
C ASP A 158 -17.49 -5.78 24.57
N LEU A 159 -17.63 -6.49 23.44
CA LEU A 159 -18.37 -6.04 22.27
C LEU A 159 -19.86 -6.39 22.31
N ALA A 160 -20.33 -7.17 23.29
CA ALA A 160 -21.69 -7.71 23.32
C ALA A 160 -22.80 -6.64 23.37
N SER A 161 -22.47 -5.42 23.79
CA SER A 161 -23.41 -4.29 23.83
C SER A 161 -23.52 -3.52 22.51
N LEU A 162 -22.61 -3.77 21.56
CA LEU A 162 -22.61 -3.10 20.27
C LEU A 162 -23.54 -3.81 19.28
N PRO A 163 -24.19 -3.06 18.37
CA PRO A 163 -24.91 -3.64 17.24
C PRO A 163 -23.99 -4.53 16.39
N LYS A 164 -24.54 -5.60 15.80
CA LYS A 164 -23.83 -6.46 14.84
C LYS A 164 -24.16 -6.13 13.37
N THR A 165 -24.96 -5.09 13.14
CA THR A 165 -25.42 -4.72 11.80
C THR A 165 -24.85 -3.36 11.42
N PRO A 166 -24.47 -3.14 10.15
CA PRO A 166 -23.91 -1.88 9.72
C PRO A 166 -24.98 -0.78 9.62
N GLN A 167 -26.28 -1.09 9.58
CA GLN A 167 -27.38 -0.12 9.42
C GLN A 167 -27.67 0.71 10.70
N VAL A 168 -26.64 1.07 11.44
CA VAL A 168 -26.67 1.95 12.60
C VAL A 168 -25.83 3.20 12.35
N ALA A 169 -26.12 4.29 13.05
CA ALA A 169 -25.40 5.56 12.90
C ALA A 169 -24.12 5.64 13.75
N GLY A 170 -23.66 4.53 14.32
CA GLY A 170 -22.54 4.49 15.26
C GLY A 170 -21.72 3.20 15.14
N PRO A 171 -20.87 2.91 16.13
CA PRO A 171 -20.04 1.72 16.09
C PRO A 171 -20.86 0.43 16.01
N TYR A 172 -20.35 -0.55 15.26
CA TYR A 172 -20.93 -1.87 15.14
C TYR A 172 -19.83 -2.94 15.06
N VAL A 173 -20.17 -4.19 15.33
CA VAL A 173 -19.26 -5.32 15.27
C VAL A 173 -19.40 -5.99 13.91
N MET A 174 -18.32 -5.99 13.13
CA MET A 174 -18.20 -6.79 11.93
C MET A 174 -17.68 -8.18 12.31
N TRP A 175 -18.19 -9.22 11.62
CA TRP A 175 -17.80 -10.63 11.82
C TRP A 175 -17.91 -11.13 13.26
N ALA A 176 -18.92 -10.65 13.98
CA ALA A 176 -19.08 -10.79 15.43
C ALA A 176 -18.98 -12.22 15.99
N ASP A 177 -19.34 -13.23 15.19
CA ASP A 177 -19.37 -14.63 15.61
C ASP A 177 -18.17 -15.44 15.07
N THR A 178 -17.09 -14.73 14.71
CA THR A 178 -15.84 -15.31 14.17
C THR A 178 -14.62 -14.91 15.01
N PRO A 179 -13.48 -15.62 14.88
CA PRO A 179 -12.20 -15.20 15.50
C PRO A 179 -11.67 -13.84 15.02
N TYR A 180 -12.26 -13.26 13.97
CA TYR A 180 -11.83 -12.02 13.33
C TYR A 180 -12.72 -10.83 13.68
N ALA A 181 -13.63 -10.99 14.65
CA ALA A 181 -14.53 -9.93 15.08
C ALA A 181 -13.76 -8.64 15.44
N HIS A 182 -14.26 -7.51 14.91
CA HIS A 182 -13.70 -6.19 15.16
C HIS A 182 -14.80 -5.13 15.12
N VAL A 183 -14.56 -4.01 15.80
CA VAL A 183 -15.48 -2.89 15.82
C VAL A 183 -15.18 -1.98 14.63
N MET A 184 -16.20 -1.72 13.83
CA MET A 184 -16.20 -0.68 12.81
C MET A 184 -16.68 0.61 13.45
N VAL A 185 -15.90 1.69 13.32
CA VAL A 185 -16.25 3.02 13.83
C VAL A 185 -16.29 4.00 12.66
N PRO A 186 -17.47 4.23 12.08
CA PRO A 186 -17.64 5.26 11.06
C PRO A 186 -17.29 6.64 11.62
N VAL A 187 -16.54 7.44 10.86
CA VAL A 187 -16.20 8.83 11.23
C VAL A 187 -16.73 9.86 10.23
N ASP A 188 -17.27 9.39 9.10
CA ASP A 188 -18.00 10.20 8.13
C ASP A 188 -19.10 9.35 7.46
N ALA A 189 -19.88 9.95 6.57
CA ALA A 189 -20.96 9.28 5.85
C ALA A 189 -20.46 8.17 4.92
N ARG A 190 -21.25 7.11 4.79
CA ARG A 190 -21.07 6.10 3.74
C ARG A 190 -21.42 6.69 2.38
N GLY A 191 -20.68 6.24 1.37
CA GLY A 191 -21.05 6.45 -0.02
C GLY A 191 -22.25 5.59 -0.46
N PRO A 192 -22.65 5.70 -1.74
CA PRO A 192 -23.60 4.79 -2.35
C PRO A 192 -23.16 3.33 -2.15
N GLN A 193 -24.09 2.46 -1.75
CA GLN A 193 -23.81 1.04 -1.61
C GLN A 193 -23.76 0.37 -2.98
N ARG A 194 -22.96 -0.69 -3.10
CA ARG A 194 -22.83 -1.48 -4.33
C ARG A 194 -24.16 -2.16 -4.65
N GLU A 195 -24.55 -2.12 -5.93
CA GLU A 195 -25.70 -2.89 -6.40
C GLU A 195 -25.37 -4.39 -6.33
N VAL A 196 -26.26 -5.13 -5.68
CA VAL A 196 -26.19 -6.58 -5.62
C VAL A 196 -27.01 -7.13 -6.78
N PRO A 197 -26.42 -7.88 -7.73
CA PRO A 197 -27.19 -8.53 -8.79
C PRO A 197 -28.23 -9.47 -8.17
N GLU A 198 -29.49 -9.38 -8.62
CA GLU A 198 -30.58 -10.28 -8.21
C GLU A 198 -30.33 -11.75 -8.62
#